data_AF-A0A6N0LK35-F1
#
_entry.id   AF-A0A6N0LK35-F1
#
_cell.length_a   1.000
_cell.length_b   1.000
_cell.length_c   1.000
_cell.angle_alpha   90.00
_cell.angle_beta   90.00
_cell.angle_gamma   90.00
#
_symmetry.space_group_name_H-M   'P 1'
#
loop_
_entity.id
_entity.type
_entity.pdbx_description
1 polymer ?
#
loop_
_entity_poly.entity_id
_entity_poly.type
_entity_poly.pdbx_seq_one_letter_code
_entity_poly.pdbx_strand_id
1 'polypeptide(L)'
;MVVADANSGRAVYWGTGRRKNAVARVRLVPGTGQLIVNGKDGTLYFQFNPNYLGVIKAPLETLGLENEYDILVKAEGGGLTGQADSVRLGVARALCQLDPDNRPPLKTEGYLTRDPRAKERKKYGLHKARKAPQYSKR
;
A
#
# COMPACT_ATOMS: atom_id res chain seq x y z
N MET A 1 -13.88 -14.83 -1.69
CA MET A 1 -14.66 -15.11 -0.46
C MET A 1 -14.88 -13.77 0.23
N VAL A 2 -16.06 -13.17 0.02
CA VAL A 2 -16.48 -11.93 0.70
C VAL A 2 -16.73 -12.32 2.16
N VAL A 3 -15.97 -11.75 3.08
CA VAL A 3 -16.17 -12.01 4.52
C VAL A 3 -17.02 -10.86 5.03
N ALA A 4 -18.27 -11.15 5.40
CA ALA A 4 -19.10 -10.19 6.12
C ALA A 4 -18.40 -9.81 7.43
N ASP A 5 -18.21 -8.52 7.68
CA ASP A 5 -17.75 -8.08 9.00
C ASP A 5 -18.80 -8.49 10.05
N ALA A 6 -18.37 -9.00 11.19
CA ALA A 6 -19.22 -9.70 12.17
C ALA A 6 -20.27 -8.81 12.86
N ASN A 7 -20.45 -7.56 12.44
CA ASN A 7 -21.32 -6.58 13.11
C ASN A 7 -22.12 -5.64 12.19
N SER A 8 -21.99 -5.69 10.84
CA SER A 8 -22.64 -4.67 9.99
C SER A 8 -23.24 -5.11 8.64
N GLY A 9 -23.13 -6.39 8.24
CA GLY A 9 -23.82 -6.90 7.02
C GLY A 9 -23.42 -6.24 5.69
N ARG A 10 -22.39 -5.38 5.68
CA ARG A 10 -21.87 -4.72 4.47
C ARG A 10 -20.89 -5.62 3.73
N ALA A 11 -20.90 -5.57 2.41
CA ALA A 11 -19.90 -6.23 1.58
C ALA A 11 -18.52 -5.61 1.84
N VAL A 12 -17.56 -6.43 2.26
CA VAL A 12 -16.18 -6.01 2.52
C VAL A 12 -15.23 -6.76 1.59
N TYR A 13 -14.46 -6.01 0.81
CA TYR A 13 -13.40 -6.55 -0.04
C TYR A 13 -12.07 -6.42 0.67
N TRP A 14 -11.28 -7.49 0.64
CA TRP A 14 -10.03 -7.56 1.40
C TRP A 14 -8.83 -7.49 0.47
N GLY A 15 -7.83 -6.73 0.91
CA GLY A 15 -6.59 -6.55 0.19
C GLY A 15 -5.42 -6.66 1.15
N THR A 16 -4.33 -7.27 0.71
CA THR A 16 -3.08 -7.26 1.47
C THR A 16 -1.96 -6.75 0.60
N GLY A 17 -1.16 -5.82 1.14
CA GLY A 17 0.03 -5.33 0.47
C GLY A 17 1.22 -5.34 1.40
N ARG A 18 2.41 -5.50 0.82
CA ARG A 18 3.68 -5.58 1.55
C ARG A 18 4.79 -4.90 0.76
N ARG A 19 5.51 -3.96 1.39
CA ARG A 19 6.71 -3.32 0.81
C ARG A 19 7.81 -3.23 1.86
N LYS A 20 8.99 -3.74 1.53
CA LYS A 20 10.10 -3.90 2.49
C LYS A 20 9.59 -4.60 3.76
N ASN A 21 9.62 -3.92 4.90
CA ASN A 21 9.14 -4.42 6.19
C ASN A 21 7.73 -3.92 6.56
N ALA A 22 7.09 -3.13 5.70
CA ALA A 22 5.74 -2.63 5.93
C ALA A 22 4.70 -3.63 5.41
N VAL A 23 3.68 -3.87 6.21
CA VAL A 23 2.53 -4.73 5.92
C VAL A 23 1.27 -3.91 6.08
N ALA A 24 0.39 -3.93 5.09
CA ALA A 24 -0.92 -3.31 5.13
C ALA A 24 -2.01 -4.35 4.86
N ARG A 25 -3.00 -4.38 5.74
CA ARG A 25 -4.26 -5.10 5.56
C ARG A 25 -5.33 -4.07 5.29
N VAL A 26 -5.88 -4.11 4.08
CA VAL A 26 -6.86 -3.16 3.56
C VAL A 26 -8.22 -3.84 3.54
N ARG A 27 -9.23 -3.13 4.03
CA ARG A 27 -10.65 -3.45 3.87
C ARG A 27 -11.26 -2.31 3.08
N LEU A 28 -11.96 -2.66 2.01
CA LEU A 28 -12.61 -1.73 1.12
C LEU A 28 -14.12 -1.92 1.29
N VAL A 29 -14.80 -0.83 1.63
CA VAL A 29 -16.22 -0.83 2.02
C VAL A 29 -16.93 0.21 1.17
N PRO A 30 -18.11 -0.06 0.59
CA PRO A 30 -18.88 0.96 -0.12
C PRO A 30 -19.27 2.09 0.84
N GLY A 31 -19.00 3.34 0.45
CA GLY A 31 -19.05 4.50 1.34
C GLY A 31 -18.84 5.85 0.64
N THR A 32 -18.14 6.77 1.31
CA THR A 32 -18.03 8.20 0.95
C THR A 32 -16.64 8.66 0.49
N GLY A 33 -15.67 7.74 0.38
CA GLY A 33 -14.28 8.03 0.02
C GLY A 33 -13.36 8.33 1.20
N GLN A 34 -13.74 7.94 2.42
CA GLN A 34 -12.94 8.15 3.63
C GLN A 34 -11.73 7.22 3.68
N LEU A 35 -10.58 7.78 4.06
CA LEU A 35 -9.35 7.03 4.28
C LEU A 35 -9.04 7.01 5.78
N ILE A 36 -9.17 5.85 6.42
CA ILE A 36 -8.87 5.67 7.84
C ILE A 36 -7.74 4.65 8.00
N VAL A 37 -6.68 5.04 8.72
CA VAL A 37 -5.49 4.21 8.95
C VAL A 37 -5.29 4.05 10.44
N ASN A 38 -5.32 2.81 10.93
CA ASN A 38 -5.14 2.47 12.36
C ASN A 38 -6.05 3.29 13.30
N GLY A 39 -7.29 3.58 12.88
CA GLY A 39 -8.26 4.35 13.65
C GLY A 39 -8.02 5.87 13.68
N LYS A 40 -7.10 6.38 12.86
CA LYS A 40 -6.86 7.82 12.66
C LYS A 40 -7.19 8.19 11.22
N ASP A 41 -7.44 9.48 11.00
CA ASP A 41 -7.61 10.00 9.65
C ASP A 41 -6.32 9.82 8.82
N GLY A 42 -6.48 9.43 7.56
CA GLY A 42 -5.37 9.13 6.66
C GLY A 42 -4.48 10.32 6.39
N THR A 43 -5.06 11.52 6.30
CA THR A 43 -4.28 12.75 6.08
C THR A 43 -3.36 13.04 7.26
N LEU A 44 -3.87 12.89 8.49
CA LEU A 44 -3.12 13.05 9.71
C LEU A 44 -2.04 11.97 9.86
N TYR A 45 -2.37 10.71 9.55
CA TYR A 45 -1.42 9.59 9.68
C TYR A 45 -0.20 9.74 8.75
N PHE A 46 -0.43 10.17 7.52
CA PHE A 46 0.63 10.41 6.54
C PHE A 46 1.21 11.82 6.58
N GLN A 47 1.00 12.56 7.68
CA GLN A 47 1.58 13.88 7.93
C GLN A 47 1.26 14.91 6.83
N PHE A 48 0.05 14.86 6.27
CA PHE A 48 -0.43 15.75 5.20
C PHE A 48 0.48 15.78 3.96
N ASN A 49 1.30 14.74 3.74
CA ASN A 49 2.19 14.70 2.59
C ASN A 49 1.39 14.29 1.34
N PRO A 50 1.29 15.17 0.33
CA PRO A 50 0.47 14.92 -0.86
C PRO A 50 0.94 13.70 -1.64
N ASN A 51 2.25 13.40 -1.62
CA ASN A 51 2.79 12.24 -2.33
C ASN A 51 2.25 10.92 -1.76
N TYR A 52 2.13 10.79 -0.43
CA TYR A 52 1.65 9.57 0.18
C TYR A 52 0.14 9.38 -0.04
N LEU A 53 -0.61 10.47 0.02
CA LEU A 53 -2.06 10.44 -0.20
C LEU A 53 -2.40 10.11 -1.66
N GLY A 54 -1.74 10.76 -2.62
CA GLY A 54 -1.89 10.43 -4.05
C GLY A 54 -1.47 9.00 -4.35
N VAL A 55 -0.42 8.49 -3.71
CA VAL A 55 -0.01 7.07 -3.85
C VAL A 55 -1.11 6.09 -3.47
N ILE A 56 -1.84 6.39 -2.39
CA ILE A 56 -2.89 5.53 -1.86
C ILE A 56 -4.16 5.60 -2.71
N LYS A 57 -4.49 6.79 -3.21
CA LYS A 57 -5.70 7.05 -4.02
C LYS A 57 -5.56 6.66 -5.50
N ALA A 58 -4.34 6.65 -6.04
CA ALA A 58 -4.05 6.32 -7.43
C ALA A 58 -4.84 5.13 -8.04
N PRO A 59 -4.95 3.94 -7.40
CA PRO A 59 -5.72 2.83 -7.99
C PRO A 59 -7.24 3.10 -8.05
N LEU A 60 -7.79 3.93 -7.15
CA LEU A 60 -9.20 4.35 -7.20
C LEU A 60 -9.41 5.45 -8.23
N GLU A 61 -8.49 6.41 -8.31
CA GLU A 61 -8.46 7.47 -9.33
C GLU A 61 -8.51 6.86 -10.75
N THR A 62 -7.73 5.81 -11.01
CA THR A 62 -7.73 5.15 -12.33
C THR A 62 -9.02 4.46 -12.73
N LEU A 63 -9.86 4.11 -11.76
CA LEU A 63 -11.17 3.50 -12.00
C LEU A 63 -12.32 4.51 -11.83
N GLY A 64 -12.04 5.74 -11.39
CA GLY A 64 -13.06 6.74 -11.07
C GLY A 64 -13.90 6.43 -9.82
N LEU A 65 -13.43 5.51 -8.96
CA LEU A 65 -14.19 4.97 -7.82
C LEU A 65 -13.86 5.66 -6.48
N GLU A 66 -13.25 6.86 -6.51
CA GLU A 66 -12.75 7.54 -5.32
C GLU A 66 -13.83 7.88 -4.29
N ASN A 67 -15.03 8.23 -4.76
CA ASN A 67 -16.13 8.70 -3.91
C ASN A 67 -17.07 7.58 -3.48
N GLU A 68 -16.91 6.37 -4.05
CA GLU A 68 -17.83 5.25 -3.83
C GLU A 68 -17.36 4.30 -2.73
N TYR A 69 -16.06 4.33 -2.38
CA TYR A 69 -15.48 3.36 -1.46
C TYR A 69 -14.62 4.01 -0.38
N ASP A 70 -14.87 3.61 0.86
CA ASP A 70 -14.03 3.91 2.00
C ASP A 70 -12.90 2.90 2.13
N ILE A 71 -11.72 3.39 2.48
CA ILE A 71 -10.50 2.61 2.68
C ILE A 71 -10.20 2.52 4.17
N LEU A 72 -10.37 1.33 4.74
CA LEU A 72 -10.03 1.01 6.12
C LEU A 72 -8.75 0.19 6.15
N VAL A 73 -7.69 0.73 6.76
CA VAL A 73 -6.37 0.10 6.75
C VAL A 73 -5.86 -0.18 8.15
N LYS A 74 -5.35 -1.40 8.35
CA LYS A 74 -4.41 -1.70 9.44
C LYS A 74 -3.00 -1.82 8.84
N ALA A 75 -2.13 -0.88 9.20
CA ALA A 75 -0.75 -0.82 8.70
C ALA A 75 0.25 -0.99 9.84
N GLU A 76 1.21 -1.89 9.66
CA GLU A 76 2.22 -2.24 10.65
C GLU A 76 3.61 -2.38 10.02
N GLY A 77 4.66 -2.07 10.78
CA GLY A 77 6.06 -2.21 10.36
C GLY A 77 6.54 -1.18 9.33
N GLY A 78 7.86 -1.15 9.12
CA GLY A 78 8.51 -0.25 8.17
C GLY A 78 8.42 1.23 8.56
N GLY A 79 8.20 2.09 7.57
CA GLY A 79 7.96 3.53 7.75
C GLY A 79 6.90 4.03 6.77
N LEU A 80 6.48 5.29 6.91
CA LEU A 80 5.29 5.85 6.23
C LEU A 80 5.30 5.65 4.71
N THR A 81 6.44 5.85 4.04
CA THR A 81 6.54 5.62 2.58
C THR A 81 6.31 4.17 2.20
N GLY A 82 6.90 3.23 2.95
CA GLY A 82 6.71 1.80 2.70
C GLY A 82 5.27 1.38 2.99
N GLN A 83 4.66 1.99 4.01
CA GLN A 83 3.26 1.76 4.35
C GLN A 83 2.35 2.27 3.23
N ALA A 84 2.51 3.50 2.74
CA ALA A 84 1.69 4.05 1.66
C ALA A 84 1.67 3.17 0.40
N ASP A 85 2.83 2.69 -0.07
CA ASP A 85 2.88 1.78 -1.21
C ASP A 85 2.32 0.39 -0.91
N SER A 86 2.46 -0.09 0.32
CA SER A 86 1.81 -1.33 0.73
C SER A 86 0.28 -1.19 0.76
N VAL A 87 -0.24 -0.01 1.15
CA VAL A 87 -1.67 0.30 1.06
C VAL A 87 -2.11 0.31 -0.40
N ARG A 88 -1.40 1.02 -1.29
CA ARG A 88 -1.68 1.03 -2.73
C ARG A 88 -1.85 -0.37 -3.31
N LEU A 89 -0.89 -1.27 -3.05
CA LEU A 89 -0.97 -2.66 -3.52
C LEU A 89 -2.16 -3.42 -2.89
N GLY A 90 -2.47 -3.14 -1.62
CA GLY A 90 -3.63 -3.70 -0.95
C GLY A 90 -4.95 -3.24 -1.59
N VAL A 91 -5.10 -1.94 -1.86
CA VAL A 91 -6.28 -1.36 -2.52
C VAL A 91 -6.46 -1.97 -3.92
N ALA A 92 -5.40 -2.01 -4.74
CA ALA A 92 -5.47 -2.61 -6.08
C ALA A 92 -5.91 -4.08 -6.04
N ARG A 93 -5.46 -4.86 -5.04
CA ARG A 93 -5.88 -6.25 -4.86
C ARG A 93 -7.34 -6.38 -4.41
N ALA A 94 -7.80 -5.48 -3.55
CA ALA A 94 -9.21 -5.45 -3.14
C ALA A 94 -10.12 -5.10 -4.33
N LEU A 95 -9.72 -4.17 -5.19
CA LEU A 95 -10.46 -3.80 -6.41
C LEU A 95 -10.55 -4.94 -7.43
N CYS A 96 -9.52 -5.78 -7.54
CA CYS A 96 -9.59 -7.00 -8.35
C CYS A 96 -10.48 -8.10 -7.74
N GLN A 97 -10.76 -8.04 -6.42
CA GLN A 97 -11.71 -8.95 -5.78
C GLN A 97 -13.16 -8.46 -5.89
N LEU A 98 -13.34 -7.15 -6.00
CA LEU A 98 -14.63 -6.53 -6.31
C LEU A 98 -15.08 -7.00 -7.69
N ASP A 99 -14.34 -6.64 -8.74
CA ASP A 99 -14.61 -7.09 -10.10
C ASP A 99 -13.31 -7.54 -10.80
N PRO A 100 -13.31 -8.71 -11.46
CA PRO A 100 -12.14 -9.21 -12.19
C PRO A 100 -11.81 -8.33 -13.41
N ASP A 101 -12.79 -7.60 -13.94
CA ASP A 101 -12.65 -6.71 -15.10
C ASP A 101 -11.84 -5.44 -14.80
N ASN A 102 -11.60 -5.15 -13.52
CA ASN A 102 -10.72 -4.06 -13.11
C ASN A 102 -9.23 -4.40 -13.25
N ARG A 103 -8.89 -5.66 -13.56
CA ARG A 103 -7.50 -6.12 -13.63
C ARG A 103 -6.70 -5.54 -14.81
N PRO A 104 -7.22 -5.45 -16.05
CA PRO A 104 -6.49 -4.86 -17.18
C PRO A 104 -6.01 -3.42 -16.93
N PRO A 105 -6.85 -2.44 -16.52
CA PRO A 105 -6.38 -1.07 -16.31
C PRO A 105 -5.34 -0.99 -15.19
N LEU A 106 -5.56 -1.69 -14.06
CA LEU A 106 -4.62 -1.71 -12.94
C LEU A 106 -3.27 -2.39 -13.28
N LYS A 107 -3.28 -3.31 -14.25
CA LYS A 107 -2.06 -3.98 -14.73
C LYS A 107 -1.27 -3.07 -15.66
N THR A 108 -1.94 -2.31 -16.54
CA THR A 108 -1.29 -1.34 -17.44
C THR A 108 -0.55 -0.27 -16.64
N GLU A 109 -1.17 0.24 -15.57
CA GLU A 109 -0.58 1.23 -14.66
C GLU A 109 0.45 0.63 -13.67
N GLY A 110 0.56 -0.70 -13.61
CA GLY A 110 1.56 -1.39 -12.81
C GLY A 110 1.26 -1.51 -11.30
N TYR A 111 0.04 -1.21 -10.85
CA TYR A 111 -0.31 -1.21 -9.42
C TYR A 111 -0.38 -2.60 -8.76
N LEU A 112 -0.52 -3.66 -9.57
CA LEU A 112 -0.58 -5.04 -9.08
C LEU A 112 0.81 -5.64 -8.81
N THR A 113 1.88 -4.99 -9.28
CA THR A 113 3.25 -5.48 -9.13
C THR A 113 3.80 -5.09 -7.76
N ARG A 114 4.25 -6.08 -6.99
CA ARG A 114 4.97 -5.82 -5.74
C ARG A 114 6.38 -5.34 -6.06
N ASP A 115 6.79 -4.20 -5.50
CA ASP A 115 8.18 -3.73 -5.56
C ASP A 115 9.11 -4.71 -4.80
N PRO A 116 10.03 -5.41 -5.51
CA PRO A 116 10.92 -6.38 -4.89
C PRO A 116 12.14 -5.73 -4.23
N ARG A 117 12.37 -4.43 -4.40
CA ARG A 117 13.58 -3.74 -3.92
C ARG A 117 13.61 -3.73 -2.39
N ALA A 118 14.64 -4.37 -1.83
CA ALA A 118 14.93 -4.40 -0.41
C ALA A 118 16.33 -3.86 -0.12
N LYS A 119 16.59 -3.48 1.14
CA LYS A 119 17.92 -3.02 1.56
C LYS A 119 18.90 -4.18 1.48
N GLU A 120 19.94 -4.03 0.66
CA GLU A 120 21.03 -5.00 0.58
C GLU A 120 21.78 -5.06 1.93
N ARG A 121 22.14 -6.27 2.36
CA ARG A 121 22.90 -6.47 3.61
C ARG A 121 24.30 -5.85 3.53
N LYS A 122 24.89 -5.56 4.69
CA LYS A 122 26.32 -5.21 4.77
C LYS A 122 27.16 -6.46 4.47
N LYS A 123 28.13 -6.34 3.56
CA LYS A 123 29.12 -7.41 3.28
C LYS A 123 30.34 -7.19 4.18
N TYR A 124 31.03 -8.26 4.54
CA TYR A 124 32.25 -8.18 5.35
C TYR A 124 33.32 -7.35 4.62
N GLY A 125 34.15 -6.61 5.36
CA GLY A 125 35.17 -5.73 4.79
C GLY A 125 34.66 -4.42 4.17
N LEU A 126 33.35 -4.20 4.04
CA LEU A 126 32.76 -2.95 3.55
C LEU A 126 32.12 -2.14 4.68
N HIS A 127 32.08 -0.81 4.56
CA HIS A 127 31.37 0.05 5.52
C HIS A 127 29.85 -0.07 5.41
N LYS A 128 29.32 -0.29 4.19
CA LYS A 128 27.89 -0.51 3.88
C LYS A 128 27.75 -1.64 2.86
N ALA A 129 26.60 -1.77 2.19
CA ALA A 129 26.37 -2.82 1.19
C ALA A 129 27.42 -2.83 0.06
N ARG A 130 27.83 -1.66 -0.43
CA ARG A 130 28.78 -1.48 -1.56
C ARG A 130 29.88 -0.45 -1.31
N LYS A 131 29.87 0.22 -0.15
CA LYS A 131 30.86 1.26 0.18
C LYS A 131 32.11 0.60 0.74
N ALA A 132 33.17 0.53 -0.07
CA ALA A 132 34.49 0.10 0.37
C ALA A 132 35.16 1.17 1.26
N PRO A 133 36.03 0.77 2.20
CA PRO A 133 36.95 1.69 2.83
C PRO A 133 37.87 2.33 1.79
N GLN A 134 38.40 3.52 2.10
CA GLN A 134 39.43 4.12 1.28
C GLN A 134 40.69 3.25 1.33
N TYR A 135 41.19 2.84 0.17
CA TYR A 135 42.43 2.08 0.03
C TYR A 135 43.55 3.01 -0.45
N SER A 136 44.66 3.07 0.28
CA SER A 136 45.90 3.67 -0.23
C SER A 136 46.70 2.58 -0.93
N LYS A 137 47.14 2.83 -2.17
CA LYS A 137 47.96 1.88 -2.93
C LYS A 137 49.42 1.84 -2.45
N ARG A 138 49.86 2.83 -1.67
CA ARG A 138 51.19 2.98 -1.08
C ARG A 138 51.09 3.72 0.25
#